data_AF-A0A852TXM3-F1
#
_entry.id   AF-A0A852TXM3-F1
#
_cell.length_a   1.000
_cell.length_b   1.000
_cell.length_c   1.000
_cell.angle_alpha   90.00
_cell.angle_beta   90.00
_cell.angle_gamma   90.00
#
_symmetry.space_group_name_H-M   'P 1'
#
loop_
_entity.id
_entity.type
_entity.pdbx_description
1 polymer ?
#
loop_
_entity_poly.entity_id
_entity_poly.type
_entity_poly.pdbx_seq_one_letter_code
_entity_poly.pdbx_strand_id
1 'polypeptide(L)'
;MELARLARLIGQTGVAVLLGAALWSAGRPFMGIAVLLLVGVVIPVAAWWLFERQGPAPTGAGLDRQILRDELGLAHHEDLLGPAHPQTLTARNNLAFDYALAGRLDEAIVHYETALTFAIHVEGPDHPETLIVRRNLADAYRRSGRRAEAAAQMRLADRTGGSPAMTP
;
A
#
# COMPACT_ATOMS: atom_id res chain seq x y z
N MET A 1 -16.17 -8.64 -6.87
CA MET A 1 -16.55 -8.26 -5.48
C MET A 1 -17.07 -6.81 -5.39
N GLU A 2 -17.59 -6.25 -6.50
CA GLU A 2 -17.87 -4.81 -6.66
C GLU A 2 -19.38 -4.49 -6.54
N LEU A 3 -20.24 -5.46 -6.86
CA LEU A 3 -21.70 -5.31 -6.83
C LEU A 3 -22.25 -5.06 -5.43
N ALA A 4 -21.65 -5.67 -4.40
CA ALA A 4 -22.07 -5.47 -3.01
C ALA A 4 -21.74 -4.06 -2.46
N ARG A 5 -20.74 -3.38 -3.03
CA ARG A 5 -20.40 -2.00 -2.67
C ARG A 5 -21.30 -1.01 -3.41
N LEU A 6 -21.62 -1.29 -4.69
CA LEU A 6 -22.57 -0.50 -5.47
C LEU A 6 -23.99 -0.56 -4.89
N ALA A 7 -24.44 -1.73 -4.43
CA ALA A 7 -25.76 -1.86 -3.79
C ALA A 7 -25.88 -1.06 -2.48
N ARG A 8 -24.81 -0.98 -1.68
CA ARG A 8 -24.77 -0.15 -0.46
C ARG A 8 -24.79 1.35 -0.77
N LEU A 9 -24.13 1.76 -1.85
CA LEU A 9 -24.10 3.15 -2.30
C LEU A 9 -25.49 3.60 -2.79
N ILE A 10 -26.16 2.78 -3.60
CA ILE A 10 -27.54 3.03 -4.06
C ILE A 10 -28.51 3.08 -2.88
N GLY A 11 -28.32 2.19 -1.89
CA GLY A 11 -29.09 2.20 -0.64
C GLY A 11 -28.90 3.50 0.17
N GLN A 12 -27.67 4.00 0.30
CA GLN A 12 -27.37 5.24 1.02
C GLN A 12 -27.97 6.48 0.33
N THR A 13 -27.94 6.54 -1.00
CA THR A 13 -28.59 7.63 -1.75
C THR A 13 -30.10 7.63 -1.59
N GLY A 14 -30.73 6.45 -1.50
CA GLY A 14 -32.17 6.33 -1.24
C GLY A 14 -32.56 6.84 0.16
N VAL A 15 -31.75 6.54 1.18
CA VAL A 15 -31.97 7.04 2.55
C VAL A 15 -31.85 8.56 2.63
N ALA A 16 -30.89 9.17 1.92
CA ALA A 16 -30.72 10.62 1.88
C ALA A 16 -31.91 11.35 1.21
N VAL A 17 -32.48 10.78 0.15
CA VAL A 17 -33.67 11.32 -0.53
C VAL A 17 -34.90 11.26 0.39
N LEU A 18 -35.10 10.14 1.10
CA LEU A 18 -36.20 9.98 2.05
C LEU A 18 -36.08 10.95 3.24
N LEU A 19 -34.87 11.16 3.76
CA LEU A 19 -34.64 12.12 4.85
C LEU A 19 -34.90 13.57 4.41
N GLY A 20 -34.48 13.93 3.19
CA GLY A 20 -34.77 15.24 2.59
C GLY A 20 -36.27 15.49 2.39
N ALA A 21 -37.01 14.48 1.91
CA ALA A 21 -38.46 14.55 1.74
C ALA A 21 -39.20 14.64 3.09
N ALA A 22 -38.75 13.92 4.11
CA ALA A 22 -39.32 14.00 5.45
C ALA A 22 -39.13 15.40 6.06
N LEU A 23 -37.95 16.01 5.90
CA LEU A 23 -37.68 17.37 6.39
C LEU A 23 -38.48 18.45 5.63
N TRP A 24 -38.81 18.23 4.35
CA TRP A 24 -39.73 19.07 3.57
C TRP A 24 -41.16 19.03 4.12
N SER A 25 -41.66 17.84 4.45
CA SER A 25 -43.00 17.67 5.06
C SER A 25 -43.13 18.25 6.47
N ALA A 26 -42.00 18.49 7.16
CA ALA A 26 -41.95 19.06 8.51
C ALA A 26 -41.85 20.60 8.54
N GLY A 27 -42.02 21.29 7.39
CA GLY A 27 -42.07 22.75 7.33
C GLY A 27 -40.72 23.46 7.49
N ARG A 28 -39.59 22.77 7.25
CA ARG A 28 -38.23 23.34 7.30
C ARG A 28 -37.57 23.32 5.91
N PRO A 29 -38.08 24.07 4.93
CA PRO A 29 -37.67 23.95 3.53
C PRO A 29 -36.19 24.31 3.30
N PHE A 30 -35.64 25.25 4.07
CA PHE A 30 -34.23 25.65 3.95
C PHE A 30 -33.24 24.56 4.38
N MET A 31 -33.58 23.69 5.33
CA MET A 31 -32.71 22.59 5.74
C MET A 31 -32.77 21.40 4.76
N GLY A 32 -33.93 21.15 4.13
CA GLY A 32 -34.07 20.11 3.09
C GLY A 32 -33.23 20.41 1.84
N ILE A 33 -33.23 21.68 1.39
CA ILE A 33 -32.41 22.13 0.26
C ILE A 33 -30.91 22.08 0.60
N ALA A 34 -30.52 22.46 1.83
CA ALA A 34 -29.13 22.37 2.27
C ALA A 34 -28.60 20.92 2.31
N VAL A 35 -29.41 19.95 2.74
CA VAL A 35 -29.03 18.52 2.76
C VAL A 35 -28.90 17.95 1.34
N LEU A 36 -29.77 18.34 0.40
CA LEU A 36 -29.70 17.89 -0.99
C LEU A 36 -28.50 18.49 -1.75
N LEU A 37 -28.16 19.76 -1.50
CA LEU A 37 -27.01 20.42 -2.12
C LEU A 37 -25.66 19.91 -1.58
N LEU A 38 -25.59 19.56 -0.30
CA LEU A 38 -24.38 19.05 0.34
C LEU A 38 -24.01 17.64 -0.15
N VAL A 39 -25.01 16.79 -0.44
CA VAL A 39 -24.81 15.44 -0.98
C VAL A 39 -24.60 15.44 -2.50
N GLY A 40 -25.25 16.34 -3.25
CA GLY A 40 -25.21 16.37 -4.72
C GLY A 40 -24.06 17.16 -5.36
N VAL A 41 -23.43 18.09 -4.65
CA VAL A 41 -22.37 18.96 -5.22
C VAL A 41 -21.06 18.85 -4.46
N VAL A 42 -21.08 18.85 -3.13
CA VAL A 42 -19.85 18.84 -2.32
C VAL A 42 -19.17 17.48 -2.34
N ILE A 43 -19.93 16.38 -2.22
CA ILE A 43 -19.36 15.03 -2.26
C ILE A 43 -18.80 14.70 -3.65
N PRO A 44 -19.48 14.98 -4.78
CA PRO A 44 -18.92 14.74 -6.10
C PRO A 44 -17.74 15.66 -6.43
N VAL A 45 -17.74 16.93 -6.04
CA VAL A 45 -16.61 17.84 -6.26
C VAL A 45 -15.43 17.48 -5.36
N ALA A 46 -15.66 17.10 -4.09
CA ALA A 46 -14.59 16.64 -3.20
C ALA A 46 -14.05 15.27 -3.60
N ALA A 47 -14.90 14.35 -4.09
CA ALA A 47 -14.50 13.06 -4.62
C ALA A 47 -13.76 13.21 -5.97
N TRP A 48 -14.21 14.13 -6.84
CA TRP A 48 -13.50 14.54 -8.04
C TRP A 48 -12.14 15.14 -7.68
N TRP A 49 -12.08 16.02 -6.69
CA TRP A 49 -10.82 16.62 -6.21
C TRP A 49 -9.88 15.58 -5.58
N LEU A 50 -10.43 14.54 -4.92
CA LEU A 50 -9.68 13.42 -4.36
C LEU A 50 -9.20 12.43 -5.45
N PHE A 51 -9.97 12.26 -6.52
CA PHE A 51 -9.62 11.47 -7.71
C PHE A 51 -8.59 12.20 -8.58
N GLU A 52 -8.73 13.51 -8.78
CA GLU A 52 -7.77 14.35 -9.52
C GLU A 52 -6.42 14.46 -8.80
N ARG A 53 -6.41 14.38 -7.45
CA ARG A 53 -5.18 14.31 -6.65
C ARG A 53 -4.44 12.97 -6.76
N GLN A 54 -5.18 11.91 -7.06
CA GLN A 54 -4.63 10.58 -7.32
C GLN A 54 -4.65 10.38 -8.83
N GLY A 55 -3.62 10.93 -9.52
CA GLY A 55 -3.47 10.76 -10.95
C GLY A 55 -3.70 9.31 -11.41
N PRO A 56 -4.00 9.09 -12.71
CA PRO A 56 -4.37 7.77 -13.21
C PRO A 56 -3.40 6.71 -12.70
N ALA A 57 -3.93 5.57 -12.26
CA ALA A 57 -3.13 4.46 -11.76
C ALA A 57 -1.91 4.25 -12.66
N PRO A 58 -0.70 4.13 -12.09
CA PRO A 58 0.52 4.19 -12.86
C PRO A 58 0.45 3.14 -13.96
N THR A 59 0.51 3.61 -15.21
CA THR A 59 0.48 2.75 -16.39
C THR A 59 1.78 1.94 -16.44
N GLY A 60 1.81 0.82 -17.16
CA GLY A 60 3.04 0.02 -17.31
C GLY A 60 4.25 0.88 -17.71
N ALA A 61 4.07 1.80 -18.66
CA ALA A 61 5.11 2.74 -19.08
C ALA A 61 5.53 3.76 -18.01
N GLY A 62 4.61 4.15 -17.11
CA GLY A 62 4.91 5.00 -15.95
C GLY A 62 5.72 4.26 -14.89
N LEU A 63 5.38 2.99 -14.64
CA LEU A 63 6.10 2.10 -13.72
C LEU A 63 7.50 1.79 -14.25
N ASP A 64 7.65 1.51 -15.55
CA ASP A 64 8.97 1.24 -16.15
C ASP A 64 9.93 2.42 -16.01
N ARG A 65 9.44 3.65 -16.20
CA ARG A 65 10.25 4.85 -15.99
C ARG A 65 10.64 5.04 -14.53
N GLN A 66 9.72 4.74 -13.61
CA GLN A 66 9.97 4.85 -12.17
C GLN A 66 11.00 3.82 -11.72
N ILE A 67 10.85 2.56 -12.13
CA ILE A 67 11.81 1.48 -11.89
C ILE A 67 13.20 1.87 -12.41
N LEU A 68 13.31 2.39 -13.62
CA LEU A 68 14.60 2.85 -14.16
C LEU A 68 15.24 3.95 -13.30
N ARG A 69 14.46 4.88 -12.76
CA ARG A 69 14.96 5.92 -11.86
C ARG A 69 15.48 5.29 -10.56
N ASP A 70 14.76 4.33 -10.02
CA ASP A 70 15.11 3.71 -8.74
C ASP A 70 16.29 2.74 -8.88
N GLU A 71 16.45 2.07 -10.03
CA GLU A 71 17.66 1.33 -10.40
C GLU A 71 18.89 2.26 -10.42
N LEU A 72 18.77 3.42 -11.07
CA LEU A 72 19.85 4.42 -11.12
C LEU A 72 20.15 5.00 -9.74
N GLY A 73 19.12 5.28 -8.94
CA GLY A 73 19.28 5.77 -7.57
C GLY A 73 19.96 4.74 -6.67
N LEU A 74 19.59 3.46 -6.79
CA LEU A 74 20.23 2.37 -6.06
C LEU A 74 21.71 2.26 -6.43
N ALA A 75 22.04 2.23 -7.71
CA ALA A 75 23.43 2.17 -8.17
C ALA A 75 24.26 3.34 -7.62
N HIS A 76 23.71 4.54 -7.64
CA HIS A 76 24.37 5.71 -7.07
C HIS A 76 24.61 5.59 -5.54
N HIS A 77 23.64 5.06 -4.79
CA HIS A 77 23.81 4.80 -3.36
C HIS A 77 24.82 3.69 -3.08
N GLU A 78 24.86 2.63 -3.89
CA GLU A 78 25.85 1.57 -3.77
C GLU A 78 27.27 2.09 -3.99
N ASP A 79 27.48 2.97 -4.99
CA ASP A 79 28.78 3.57 -5.27
C ASP A 79 29.24 4.54 -4.17
N LEU A 80 28.33 5.36 -3.63
CA LEU A 80 28.69 6.39 -2.64
C LEU A 80 28.78 5.87 -1.20
N LEU A 81 27.88 4.97 -0.82
CA LEU A 81 27.66 4.56 0.57
C LEU A 81 28.00 3.08 0.80
N GLY A 82 28.07 2.29 -0.27
CA GLY A 82 28.22 0.85 -0.21
C GLY A 82 26.89 0.09 -0.16
N PRO A 83 26.91 -1.21 -0.47
CA PRO A 83 25.70 -2.05 -0.63
C PRO A 83 24.97 -2.39 0.67
N ALA A 84 25.64 -2.21 1.81
CA ALA A 84 25.11 -2.51 3.15
C ALA A 84 24.67 -1.25 3.93
N HIS A 85 24.84 -0.06 3.36
CA HIS A 85 24.44 1.17 4.05
C HIS A 85 22.91 1.26 4.18
N PRO A 86 22.35 1.69 5.32
CA PRO A 86 20.90 1.70 5.55
C PRO A 86 20.09 2.39 4.44
N GLN A 87 20.57 3.53 3.93
CA GLN A 87 19.91 4.22 2.80
C GLN A 87 19.89 3.38 1.51
N THR A 88 20.96 2.65 1.23
CA THR A 88 21.04 1.72 0.09
C THR A 88 20.06 0.57 0.26
N LEU A 89 19.88 0.07 1.49
CA LEU A 89 18.90 -0.96 1.81
C LEU A 89 17.47 -0.48 1.62
N THR A 90 17.16 0.74 2.09
CA THR A 90 15.85 1.38 1.87
C THR A 90 15.59 1.55 0.37
N ALA A 91 16.55 2.07 -0.40
CA ALA A 91 16.43 2.22 -1.85
C ALA A 91 16.16 0.87 -2.54
N ARG A 92 16.88 -0.18 -2.15
CA ARG A 92 16.69 -1.53 -2.70
C ARG A 92 15.31 -2.12 -2.36
N ASN A 93 14.83 -1.93 -1.13
CA ASN A 93 13.49 -2.37 -0.73
C ASN A 93 12.38 -1.64 -1.51
N ASN A 94 12.56 -0.35 -1.79
CA ASN A 94 11.62 0.42 -2.60
C ASN A 94 11.62 -0.03 -4.07
N LEU A 95 12.79 -0.25 -4.66
CA LEU A 95 12.91 -0.81 -6.01
C LEU A 95 12.23 -2.18 -6.13
N ALA A 96 12.41 -3.05 -5.14
CA ALA A 96 11.73 -4.34 -5.07
C ALA A 96 10.21 -4.20 -5.02
N PHE A 97 9.70 -3.21 -4.28
CA PHE A 97 8.27 -2.90 -4.21
C PHE A 97 7.72 -2.44 -5.55
N ASP A 98 8.46 -1.60 -6.27
CA ASP A 98 8.06 -1.09 -7.58
C ASP A 98 8.02 -2.19 -8.64
N TYR A 99 9.00 -3.11 -8.66
CA TYR A 99 8.91 -4.32 -9.47
C TYR A 99 7.68 -5.15 -9.11
N ALA A 100 7.39 -5.32 -7.82
CA ALA A 100 6.23 -6.06 -7.38
C ALA A 100 4.93 -5.38 -7.84
N LEU A 101 4.83 -4.05 -7.83
CA LEU A 101 3.67 -3.32 -8.36
C LEU A 101 3.52 -3.50 -9.88
N ALA A 102 4.62 -3.53 -10.62
CA ALA A 102 4.65 -3.82 -12.05
C ALA A 102 4.34 -5.29 -12.41
N GLY A 103 4.18 -6.17 -11.41
CA GLY A 103 3.95 -7.61 -11.62
C GLY A 103 5.22 -8.40 -11.95
N ARG A 104 6.38 -7.75 -11.90
CA ARG A 104 7.72 -8.32 -12.12
C ARG A 104 8.23 -8.98 -10.84
N LEU A 105 7.52 -10.05 -10.42
CA LEU A 105 7.68 -10.64 -9.10
C LEU A 105 9.03 -11.34 -8.90
N ASP A 106 9.61 -11.92 -9.95
CA ASP A 106 10.90 -12.59 -9.85
C ASP A 106 12.02 -11.58 -9.58
N GLU A 107 12.03 -10.43 -10.28
CA GLU A 107 12.96 -9.34 -9.98
C GLU A 107 12.75 -8.78 -8.57
N ALA A 108 11.49 -8.55 -8.17
CA ALA A 108 11.17 -8.09 -6.82
C ALA A 108 11.74 -9.02 -5.74
N ILE A 109 11.58 -10.34 -5.91
CA ILE A 109 12.08 -11.34 -4.98
C ILE A 109 13.60 -11.25 -4.83
N VAL A 110 14.35 -11.16 -5.94
CA VAL A 110 15.82 -11.06 -5.90
C VAL A 110 16.27 -9.83 -5.11
N HIS A 111 15.64 -8.68 -5.34
CA HIS A 111 15.96 -7.46 -4.61
C HIS A 111 15.58 -7.55 -3.12
N TYR A 112 14.43 -8.15 -2.79
CA TYR A 112 14.03 -8.37 -1.40
C TYR A 112 14.94 -9.36 -0.65
N GLU A 113 15.34 -10.47 -1.28
CA GLU A 113 16.28 -11.43 -0.69
C GLU A 113 17.63 -10.79 -0.39
N THR A 114 18.12 -9.96 -1.32
CA THR A 114 19.37 -9.22 -1.16
C THR A 114 19.25 -8.18 -0.03
N ALA A 115 18.18 -7.37 -0.04
CA ALA A 115 17.92 -6.39 1.01
C ALA A 115 17.81 -7.07 2.39
N LEU A 116 17.12 -8.20 2.47
CA LEU A 116 16.95 -8.95 3.71
C LEU A 116 18.28 -9.49 4.25
N THR A 117 19.14 -10.00 3.37
CA THR A 117 20.47 -10.50 3.74
C THR A 117 21.31 -9.42 4.40
N PHE A 118 21.34 -8.22 3.80
CA PHE A 118 22.08 -7.10 4.38
C PHE A 118 21.41 -6.53 5.63
N ALA A 119 20.07 -6.41 5.66
CA ALA A 119 19.35 -5.90 6.82
C ALA A 119 19.58 -6.79 8.05
N ILE A 120 19.54 -8.13 7.89
CA ILE A 120 19.89 -9.07 8.95
C ILE A 120 21.34 -8.87 9.41
N HIS A 121 22.27 -8.66 8.47
CA HIS A 121 23.69 -8.52 8.80
C HIS A 121 24.00 -7.21 9.54
N VAL A 122 23.37 -6.10 9.14
CA VAL A 122 23.66 -4.75 9.65
C VAL A 122 22.84 -4.41 10.88
N GLU A 123 21.55 -4.77 10.87
CA GLU A 123 20.58 -4.32 11.88
C GLU A 123 20.11 -5.46 12.79
N GLY A 124 20.30 -6.71 12.35
CA GLY A 124 19.86 -7.91 13.06
C GLY A 124 18.47 -8.40 12.63
N PRO A 125 18.14 -9.68 12.93
CA PRO A 125 16.92 -10.33 12.45
C PRO A 125 15.61 -9.74 13.00
N ASP A 126 15.67 -9.01 14.11
CA ASP A 126 14.53 -8.50 14.87
C ASP A 126 14.29 -7.00 14.64
N HIS A 127 15.17 -6.34 13.88
CA HIS A 127 15.05 -4.91 13.61
C HIS A 127 13.76 -4.62 12.83
N PRO A 128 13.02 -3.53 13.13
CA PRO A 128 11.76 -3.21 12.47
C PRO A 128 11.85 -3.21 10.94
N GLU A 129 12.92 -2.66 10.36
CA GLU A 129 13.14 -2.65 8.90
C GLU A 129 13.37 -4.06 8.35
N THR A 130 14.15 -4.89 9.05
CA THR A 130 14.31 -6.30 8.68
C THR A 130 12.97 -7.04 8.67
N LEU A 131 12.09 -6.79 9.64
CA LEU A 131 10.74 -7.38 9.67
C LEU A 131 9.85 -6.86 8.54
N ILE A 132 9.98 -5.59 8.15
CA ILE A 132 9.27 -5.02 6.99
C ILE A 132 9.71 -5.73 5.71
N VAL A 133 11.02 -5.85 5.47
CA VAL A 133 11.56 -6.54 4.29
C VAL A 133 11.10 -8.00 4.26
N ARG A 134 11.09 -8.70 5.40
CA ARG A 134 10.56 -10.08 5.49
C ARG A 134 9.09 -10.18 5.06
N ARG A 135 8.25 -9.26 5.53
CA ARG A 135 6.81 -9.26 5.19
C ARG A 135 6.60 -8.97 3.71
N ASN A 136 7.37 -8.05 3.14
CA ASN A 136 7.31 -7.73 1.72
C ASN A 136 7.77 -8.90 0.85
N LEU A 137 8.87 -9.58 1.24
CA LEU A 137 9.33 -10.80 0.58
C LEU A 137 8.28 -11.93 0.66
N ALA A 138 7.63 -12.11 1.81
CA ALA A 138 6.56 -13.08 1.97
C ALA A 138 5.37 -12.78 1.04
N ASP A 139 5.01 -11.51 0.87
CA ASP A 139 3.95 -11.12 -0.06
C ASP A 139 4.35 -11.40 -1.52
N ALA A 140 5.58 -11.05 -1.91
CA ALA A 140 6.11 -11.33 -3.25
C ALA A 140 6.12 -12.84 -3.57
N TYR A 141 6.55 -13.69 -2.63
CA TYR A 141 6.44 -15.14 -2.75
C TYR A 141 5.00 -15.62 -2.86
N ARG A 142 4.09 -15.07 -2.06
CA ARG A 142 2.67 -15.45 -2.12
C ARG A 142 2.07 -15.13 -3.50
N ARG A 143 2.38 -13.95 -4.04
CA ARG A 143 1.89 -13.50 -5.34
C ARG A 143 2.48 -14.30 -6.52
N SER A 144 3.70 -14.82 -6.38
CA SER A 144 4.34 -15.71 -7.38
C SER A 144 3.95 -17.19 -7.22
N GLY A 145 3.09 -17.53 -6.25
CA GLY A 145 2.63 -18.91 -6.00
C GLY A 145 3.56 -19.74 -5.11
N ARG A 146 4.67 -19.17 -4.64
CA ARG A 146 5.70 -19.76 -3.77
C ARG A 146 5.25 -19.78 -2.29
N ARG A 147 4.13 -20.49 -2.03
CA ARG A 147 3.43 -20.47 -0.73
C ARG A 147 4.27 -21.00 0.44
N ALA A 148 5.15 -21.98 0.20
CA ALA A 148 5.98 -22.56 1.23
C ALA A 148 7.02 -21.54 1.74
N GLU A 149 7.67 -20.84 0.82
CA GLU A 149 8.65 -19.80 1.14
C GLU A 149 7.98 -18.59 1.81
N ALA A 150 6.80 -18.17 1.34
CA ALA A 150 6.02 -17.11 2.00
C ALA A 150 5.71 -17.46 3.46
N ALA A 151 5.26 -18.68 3.73
CA ALA A 151 4.98 -19.14 5.08
C ALA A 151 6.25 -19.26 5.93
N ALA A 152 7.39 -19.61 5.34
CA ALA A 152 8.67 -19.64 6.04
C ALA A 152 9.09 -18.22 6.49
N GLN A 153 8.98 -17.22 5.61
CA GLN A 153 9.30 -15.83 5.95
C GLN A 153 8.37 -15.27 7.03
N MET A 154 7.07 -15.54 6.95
CA MET A 154 6.11 -15.08 7.97
C MET A 154 6.41 -15.71 9.34
N ARG A 155 6.66 -17.02 9.40
CA ARG A 155 7.04 -17.70 10.66
C ARG A 155 8.34 -17.16 11.28
N LEU A 156 9.25 -16.65 10.46
CA LEU A 156 10.47 -16.01 10.96
C LEU A 156 10.14 -14.63 11.51
N ALA A 157 9.31 -13.84 10.83
CA ALA A 157 8.87 -12.52 11.31
C ALA A 157 8.04 -12.59 12.61
N ASP A 158 7.22 -13.63 12.78
CA ASP A 158 6.36 -13.79 13.96
C ASP A 158 7.14 -14.26 15.20
N ARG A 159 8.14 -15.13 15.02
CA ARG A 159 9.01 -15.59 16.12
C ARG A 159 9.85 -14.49 16.71
N THR A 160 10.25 -13.53 15.89
CA THR A 160 11.15 -12.44 16.28
C THR A 160 10.39 -11.22 16.80
N GLY A 161 9.21 -10.92 16.26
CA GLY A 161 8.34 -9.86 16.77
C GLY A 161 7.64 -10.21 18.10
N GLY A 162 7.63 -11.49 18.47
CA GLY A 162 6.97 -12.01 19.67
C GLY A 162 7.93 -12.54 20.73
N SER A 163 9.12 -11.94 20.91
CA SER A 163 10.03 -12.39 21.96
C SER A 163 9.33 -12.32 23.34
N PRO A 164 9.10 -13.47 24.01
CA PRO A 164 8.68 -13.45 25.40
C PRO A 164 9.83 -12.83 26.18
N ALA A 165 9.55 -11.72 26.87
CA ALA A 165 10.46 -11.16 27.83
C ALA A 165 11.06 -12.29 28.67
N MET A 166 12.40 -12.34 28.73
CA MET A 166 13.14 -12.98 29.80
C MET A 166 12.43 -12.66 31.13
N THR A 167 11.69 -13.61 31.67
CA THR A 167 11.46 -13.65 33.11
C THR A 167 12.65 -14.40 33.72
N PRO A 168 13.39 -13.78 34.66
CA PRO A 168 14.47 -14.44 35.39
C PRO A 168 13.95 -15.59 36.27
#